data_AF-A0A7J9BIN9-F1
#
_entry.id   AF-A0A7J9BIN9-F1
#
_cell.length_a   1.000
_cell.length_b   1.000
_cell.length_c   1.000
_cell.angle_alpha   90.00
_cell.angle_beta   90.00
_cell.angle_gamma   90.00
#
_symmetry.space_group_name_H-M   'P 1'
#
loop_
_entity.id
_entity.type
_entity.pdbx_description
1 polymer ?
#
loop_
_entity_poly.entity_id
_entity_poly.type
_entity_poly.pdbx_seq_one_letter_code
_entity_poly.pdbx_strand_id
1 'polypeptide(L)' 'MAGFKHLVIVKFKEDVVVEDILKGMQKLVSEMDAVKSFEWGQDIEGEEMLRQGFTHASLMTFEDKQGYTAFVGHPSC' A
#
# COMPACT_ATOMS: atom_id res chain seq x y z
N MET A 1 -11.12 11.05 -16.04
CA MET A 1 -11.43 11.09 -14.58
C MET A 1 -10.16 10.75 -13.83
N ALA A 2 -9.83 11.46 -12.76
CA ALA A 2 -8.69 11.06 -11.93
C ALA A 2 -9.06 9.73 -11.23
N GLY A 3 -8.22 8.69 -11.36
CA GLY A 3 -8.48 7.37 -10.76
C GLY A 3 -8.66 7.41 -9.25
N PHE A 4 -9.27 6.37 -8.66
CA PHE A 4 -9.46 6.25 -7.22
C PHE A 4 -8.15 5.87 -6.55
N LYS A 5 -7.66 6.70 -5.62
CA LYS A 5 -6.37 6.50 -4.94
C LYS A 5 -6.57 6.04 -3.51
N HIS A 6 -5.90 4.96 -3.13
CA HIS A 6 -5.82 4.47 -1.77
C HIS A 6 -4.38 4.59 -1.27
N LEU A 7 -4.17 5.50 -0.32
CA LEU A 7 -2.86 5.77 0.29
C LEU A 7 -2.84 5.22 1.71
N VAL A 8 -1.83 4.41 1.99
CA VAL A 8 -1.58 3.81 3.31
C VAL A 8 -0.22 4.28 3.79
N ILE A 9 -0.17 4.81 5.01
CA ILE A 9 1.06 5.27 5.67
C ILE A 9 1.15 4.54 7.01
N VAL A 10 2.24 3.79 7.22
CA VAL A 10 2.33 2.83 8.34
C VAL A 10 3.69 2.85 9.03
N LYS A 11 3.65 2.44 10.30
CA LYS A 11 4.81 2.09 11.11
C LYS A 11 4.70 0.62 11.46
N PHE A 12 5.69 -0.18 11.09
CA PHE A 12 5.76 -1.58 11.49
C PHE A 12 6.23 -1.73 12.94
N LYS A 13 5.85 -2.85 13.58
CA LYS A 13 6.40 -3.26 14.88
C LYS A 13 7.84 -3.76 14.69
N GLU A 14 8.65 -3.71 15.75
CA GLU A 14 10.08 -4.02 15.71
C GLU A 14 10.39 -5.48 15.31
N ASP A 15 9.51 -6.42 15.65
CA ASP A 15 9.70 -7.85 15.38
C ASP A 15 9.18 -8.32 14.02
N VAL A 16 8.92 -7.38 13.09
CA VAL A 16 8.32 -7.69 11.80
C VAL A 16 9.38 -7.71 10.69
N VAL A 17 9.40 -8.78 9.91
CA VAL A 17 10.18 -8.86 8.67
C VAL A 17 9.44 -8.11 7.57
N VAL A 18 9.69 -6.80 7.48
CA VAL A 18 8.98 -5.89 6.56
C VAL A 18 9.11 -6.34 5.10
N GLU A 19 10.26 -6.88 4.70
CA GLU A 19 10.47 -7.39 3.34
C GLU A 19 9.48 -8.51 2.96
N ASP A 20 9.13 -9.39 3.88
CA ASP A 20 8.20 -10.50 3.60
C ASP A 20 6.77 -9.98 3.43
N ILE A 21 6.38 -8.97 4.23
CA ILE A 21 5.11 -8.28 4.06
C ILE A 21 5.04 -7.60 2.69
N LEU A 22 6.10 -6.90 2.29
CA LEU A 22 6.16 -6.20 1.01
C LEU A 22 6.09 -7.16 -0.17
N LYS A 23 6.81 -8.30 -0.11
CA LYS A 23 6.71 -9.36 -1.13
C LYS A 23 5.30 -9.93 -1.20
N GLY A 24 4.66 -10.16 -0.06
CA GLY A 24 3.26 -10.61 0.02
C GLY A 24 2.30 -9.61 -0.61
N MET A 25 2.45 -8.32 -0.30
CA MET A 25 1.63 -7.25 -0.85
C MET A 25 1.84 -7.06 -2.36
N GLN A 26 3.08 -7.12 -2.85
CA GLN A 26 3.37 -7.09 -4.28
C GLN A 26 2.74 -8.26 -5.03
N LYS A 27 2.82 -9.46 -4.45
CA LYS A 27 2.18 -10.66 -5.01
C LYS A 27 0.66 -10.49 -5.05
N LEU A 28 0.04 -10.09 -3.94
CA LEU A 28 -1.41 -9.86 -3.85
C LEU A 28 -1.87 -8.89 -4.93
N VAL A 29 -1.20 -7.75 -5.05
CA VAL A 29 -1.53 -6.73 -6.06
C VAL A 29 -1.36 -7.27 -7.48
N SER A 30 -0.30 -8.05 -7.74
CA SER A 30 -0.05 -8.60 -9.08
C SER A 30 -1.12 -9.61 -9.53
N GLU A 31 -1.86 -10.20 -8.59
CA GLU A 31 -2.94 -11.15 -8.84
C GLU A 31 -4.31 -10.46 -8.95
N MET A 32 -4.39 -9.13 -8.74
CA MET A 32 -5.65 -8.39 -8.73
C MET A 32 -5.83 -7.44 -9.92
N ASP A 33 -6.73 -7.82 -10.82
CA ASP A 33 -7.10 -7.03 -12.01
C ASP A 33 -7.66 -5.63 -11.69
N ALA A 34 -8.21 -5.43 -10.49
CA ALA A 34 -8.77 -4.15 -10.05
C ALA A 34 -7.70 -3.08 -9.79
N VAL A 35 -6.46 -3.48 -9.48
CA VAL A 35 -5.36 -2.55 -9.18
C VAL A 35 -4.69 -2.10 -10.49
N LYS A 36 -4.77 -0.81 -10.79
CA LYS A 36 -4.18 -0.21 -12.00
C LYS A 36 -2.71 0.16 -11.82
N SER A 37 -2.33 0.61 -10.63
CA SER A 37 -0.94 0.85 -10.28
C SER A 37 -0.73 0.64 -8.80
N PHE A 38 0.50 0.26 -8.45
CA PHE A 38 0.94 0.13 -7.08
C PHE A 38 2.36 0.63 -6.94
N GLU A 39 2.53 1.56 -6.01
CA GLU A 39 3.79 2.18 -5.66
C GLU A 39 3.96 2.04 -4.15
N TRP A 40 5.18 1.78 -3.69
CA TRP A 40 5.49 1.77 -2.27
C TRP A 40 6.91 2.28 -2.04
N GLY A 41 7.16 2.78 -0.84
CA GLY A 41 8.48 3.24 -0.44
C GLY A 41 8.64 3.27 1.07
N GLN A 42 9.89 3.15 1.49
CA GLN A 42 10.33 3.47 2.84
C GLN A 42 10.86 4.90 2.84
N ASP A 43 10.49 5.67 3.86
CA ASP A 43 11.08 6.98 4.08
C ASP A 43 12.45 6.84 4.76
N ILE A 44 13.51 7.21 4.05
CA ILE A 44 14.90 7.12 4.50
C ILE A 44 15.42 8.49 4.94
N GLU A 45 15.11 9.54 4.17
CA GLU A 45 15.70 10.89 4.30
C GLU A 45 14.71 11.94 4.81
N GLY A 46 13.43 11.59 4.98
CA GLY A 46 12.39 12.52 5.38
C GLY A 46 12.60 13.08 6.79
N GLU A 47 12.16 14.32 6.98
CA GLU A 47 12.27 15.03 8.25
C GLU A 47 11.50 14.30 9.36
N GLU A 48 12.21 13.89 10.42
CA GLU A 48 11.63 13.13 11.54
C GLU A 48 10.38 13.79 12.14
N MET A 49 10.40 15.13 12.25
CA MET A 49 9.27 15.93 12.77
C MET A 49 8.01 15.86 11.90
N LEU A 50 8.14 15.63 10.59
CA LEU A 50 7.02 15.53 9.66
C LEU A 50 6.49 14.09 9.54
N ARG A 51 7.34 13.11 9.83
CA ARG A 51 7.01 11.68 9.71
C ARG A 51 6.01 11.19 10.75
N GLN A 52 5.93 11.85 11.90
CA GLN A 52 5.05 11.45 13.02
C GLN A 52 5.23 9.96 13.40
N GLY A 53 6.45 9.44 13.25
CA GLY A 53 6.80 8.05 13.52
C GLY A 53 6.45 7.04 12.43
N PHE A 54 5.81 7.45 11.32
CA PHE A 54 5.57 6.58 10.18
C PHE A 54 6.81 6.39 9.32
N THR A 55 6.94 5.21 8.74
CA THR A 55 8.17 4.80 8.05
C THR A 55 7.97 4.32 6.63
N HIS A 56 6.76 3.88 6.28
CA HIS A 56 6.46 3.35 4.95
C HIS A 56 5.18 3.94 4.42
N ALA A 57 5.12 4.11 3.10
CA ALA A 57 3.92 4.50 2.38
C ALA A 57 3.68 3.56 1.20
N SER A 58 2.42 3.28 0.91
CA SER A 58 2.00 2.58 -0.30
C SER A 58 0.79 3.26 -0.91
N LEU A 59 0.81 3.43 -2.23
CA LEU A 59 -0.23 4.02 -3.03
C LEU A 59 -0.75 2.99 -4.03
N MET A 60 -2.03 2.65 -3.93
CA MET A 60 -2.75 1.88 -4.92
C MET A 60 -3.68 2.79 -5.72
N THR A 61 -3.69 2.62 -7.03
CA THR A 61 -4.63 3.29 -7.92
C THR A 61 -5.62 2.28 -8.48
N PHE A 62 -6.90 2.62 -8.41
CA PHE A 62 -8.01 1.87 -8.98
C PHE A 62 -8.71 2.73 -10.02
N GLU A 63 -9.52 2.09 -10.87
CA GLU A 63 -10.36 2.80 -11.83
C GLU A 63 -11.41 3.66 -11.11
N ASP A 64 -12.06 3.09 -10.10
CA ASP A 64 -13.11 3.72 -9.32
C ASP A 64 -13.25 3.08 -7.91
N LYS A 65 -14.28 3.50 -7.18
CA LYS A 65 -14.59 2.98 -5.85
C LYS A 65 -15.02 1.51 -5.86
N GLN A 66 -15.61 1.00 -6.95
CA GLN A 66 -16.03 -0.39 -7.05
C GLN A 66 -14.80 -1.30 -7.13
N GLY A 67 -13.78 -0.92 -7.91
CA GLY A 67 -12.49 -1.60 -7.95
C GLY A 67 -11.82 -1.69 -6.58
N TYR A 68 -11.80 -0.59 -5.83
CA TYR A 68 -11.32 -0.60 -4.43
C TYR A 68 -12.14 -1.53 -3.52
N THR A 69 -13.47 -1.50 -3.65
CA THR A 69 -14.34 -2.32 -2.80
C THR A 69 -14.15 -3.82 -3.10
N ALA A 70 -13.95 -4.18 -4.36
CA ALA A 70 -13.64 -5.55 -4.77
C ALA A 70 -12.28 -6.01 -4.24
N PHE A 71 -11.27 -5.13 -4.27
CA PHE A 71 -9.94 -5.40 -3.69
C PHE A 71 -10.02 -5.70 -2.19
N VAL A 72 -10.64 -4.80 -1.41
CA VAL A 72 -10.78 -4.96 0.05
C VAL A 72 -11.67 -6.15 0.44
N GLY A 73 -12.64 -6.50 -0.40
CA GLY A 73 -13.52 -7.65 -0.17
C GLY A 73 -12.92 -9.00 -0.56
N HIS A 74 -11.72 -9.03 -1.17
CA HIS A 74 -11.11 -10.27 -1.63
C HIS A 74 -10.55 -11.09 -0.45
N PRO A 75 -10.71 -12.42 -0.41
CA PRO A 75 -10.28 -13.26 0.73
C PRO A 75 -8.78 -13.20 1.08
N SER A 76 -7.96 -12.84 0.10
CA SER A 76 -6.51 -12.70 0.25
C SER A 76 -6.06 -11.30 0.71
N CYS A 77 -6.98 -10.33 0.79
CA CYS A 77 -6.72 -8.96 1.24
C CYS A 77 -7.03 -8.77 2.73
#